data_AF-A0A9X0HKP2-F1
#
_entry.id   AF-A0A9X0HKP2-F1
#
_cell.length_a   1.000
_cell.length_b   1.000
_cell.length_c   1.000
_cell.angle_alpha   90.00
_cell.angle_beta   90.00
_cell.angle_gamma   90.00
#
_symmetry.space_group_name_H-M   'P 1'
#
loop_
_entity.id
_entity.type
_entity.pdbx_description
1 polymer ?
#
loop_
_entity_poly.entity_id
_entity_poly.type
_entity_poly.pdbx_seq_one_letter_code
_entity_poly.pdbx_strand_id
1 'polypeptide(L)'
;MIKTRYQNELTLSATCRAGSRGQDVRRVQEWLSLAATQYPGVALNTAVDGVYGAATVLAVQNLQRALGKPTTGETDQALFATLTAPLRNAYELTQSYRSLRTAVVQIAANHLRHVPRELQYNGQQNLGPWVRSYCNGYDGTDFKWCMGFVQSVLDQAAYTTGRRFTDLMPQSLSCDVVGTSAEQRKTLIRNAAIRQNPSLVQPGDVFLLRNTAASADWYHTGIITRVVGDCFETIEGNTDQGGSSNGIGVFARTRNFRKSVIDAVSISKLEALIS
;
A
#
# COMPACT_ATOMS: atom_id res chain seq x y z
N MET A 1 -10.89 10.99 7.27
CA MET A 1 -9.71 10.24 6.80
C MET A 1 -8.52 11.18 6.85
N ILE A 2 -7.38 10.75 7.40
CA ILE A 2 -6.19 11.59 7.56
C ILE A 2 -5.14 11.39 6.44
N LYS A 3 -5.10 10.21 5.80
CA LYS A 3 -4.14 9.85 4.76
C LYS A 3 -4.64 10.26 3.38
N THR A 4 -4.81 11.56 3.17
CA THR A 4 -5.32 12.16 1.92
C THR A 4 -4.24 12.49 0.89
N ARG A 5 -2.95 12.25 1.20
CA ARG A 5 -1.81 12.60 0.33
C ARG A 5 -1.86 11.94 -1.06
N TYR A 6 -2.58 10.83 -1.21
CA TYR A 6 -2.81 10.20 -2.52
C TYR A 6 -3.46 11.15 -3.54
N GLN A 7 -4.25 12.14 -3.10
CA GLN A 7 -4.92 13.10 -3.99
C GLN A 7 -3.91 13.90 -4.82
N ASN A 8 -2.73 14.16 -4.27
CA ASN A 8 -1.64 14.83 -4.98
C ASN A 8 -1.07 13.98 -6.11
N GLU A 9 -1.31 12.66 -6.14
CA GLU A 9 -0.87 11.79 -7.22
C GLU A 9 -1.90 11.68 -8.35
N LEU A 10 -3.08 12.31 -8.23
CA LEU A 10 -4.20 12.17 -9.17
C LEU A 10 -4.33 13.33 -10.17
N THR A 11 -3.59 14.42 -10.00
CA THR A 11 -3.76 15.66 -10.77
C THR A 11 -2.47 16.17 -11.40
N LEU A 12 -2.56 16.71 -12.62
CA LEU A 12 -1.52 17.50 -13.27
C LEU A 12 -1.84 18.99 -13.10
N SER A 13 -0.79 19.81 -13.02
CA SER A 13 -0.91 21.27 -13.05
C SER A 13 -1.20 21.81 -14.45
N ALA A 14 -0.71 21.10 -15.49
CA ALA A 14 -0.96 21.40 -16.89
C ALA A 14 -0.73 20.15 -17.76
N THR A 15 -1.21 20.18 -19.01
CA THR A 15 -0.91 19.15 -20.01
C THR A 15 0.60 19.03 -20.24
N CYS A 16 1.13 17.81 -20.04
CA CYS A 16 2.52 17.48 -20.33
C CYS A 16 2.71 17.12 -21.80
N ARG A 17 3.70 17.70 -22.45
CA ARG A 17 4.00 17.52 -23.87
C ARG A 17 5.50 17.61 -24.13
N ALA A 18 5.92 17.38 -25.38
CA ALA A 18 7.33 17.49 -25.76
C ALA A 18 7.97 18.81 -25.25
N GLY A 19 9.10 18.70 -24.56
CA GLY A 19 9.81 19.83 -23.96
C GLY A 19 9.35 20.23 -22.56
N SER A 20 8.20 19.72 -22.06
CA SER A 20 7.82 19.87 -20.65
C SER A 20 8.87 19.23 -19.72
N ARG A 21 9.04 19.80 -18.53
CA ARG A 21 9.97 19.30 -17.49
C ARG A 21 9.36 19.45 -16.10
N GLY A 22 9.87 18.69 -15.14
CA GLY A 22 9.55 18.84 -13.71
C GLY A 22 8.70 17.71 -13.14
N GLN A 23 8.04 17.99 -12.01
CA GLN A 23 7.38 16.97 -11.19
C GLN A 23 6.19 16.30 -11.90
N ASP A 24 5.42 17.04 -12.70
CA ASP A 24 4.30 16.48 -13.47
C ASP A 24 4.79 15.44 -14.48
N VAL A 25 5.88 15.76 -15.19
CA VAL A 25 6.50 14.84 -16.13
C VAL A 25 7.04 13.60 -15.41
N ARG A 26 7.69 13.78 -14.26
CA ARG A 26 8.15 12.66 -13.43
C ARG A 26 6.98 11.74 -13.07
N ARG A 27 5.86 12.30 -12.61
CA ARG A 27 4.65 11.53 -12.28
C ARG A 27 4.07 10.80 -13.48
N VAL A 28 4.06 11.42 -14.67
CA VAL A 28 3.64 10.73 -15.92
C VAL A 28 4.55 9.53 -16.20
N GLN A 29 5.88 9.69 -16.13
CA GLN A 29 6.85 8.61 -16.38
C GLN A 29 6.72 7.46 -15.36
N GLU A 30 6.54 7.79 -14.08
CA GLU A 30 6.27 6.81 -13.03
C GLU A 30 4.98 6.03 -13.31
N TRP A 31 3.89 6.72 -13.65
CA TRP A 31 2.61 6.09 -13.93
C TRP A 31 2.60 5.25 -15.21
N LEU A 32 3.33 5.66 -16.25
CA LEU A 32 3.55 4.84 -17.45
C LEU A 32 4.28 3.53 -17.10
N SER A 33 5.29 3.62 -16.24
CA SER A 33 6.05 2.44 -15.79
C SER A 33 5.17 1.47 -14.99
N LEU A 34 4.29 1.98 -14.12
CA LEU A 34 3.33 1.15 -13.39
C LEU A 34 2.27 0.54 -14.32
N ALA A 35 1.81 1.30 -15.32
CA ALA A 35 0.80 0.86 -16.27
C ALA A 35 1.27 -0.30 -17.16
N ALA A 36 2.58 -0.48 -17.37
CA ALA A 36 3.12 -1.61 -18.14
C ALA A 36 2.66 -2.99 -17.63
N THR A 37 2.34 -3.10 -16.34
CA THR A 37 1.79 -4.33 -15.75
C THR A 37 0.34 -4.62 -16.18
N GLN A 38 -0.43 -3.58 -16.53
CA GLN A 38 -1.83 -3.68 -16.96
C GLN A 38 -1.96 -3.76 -18.48
N TYR A 39 -0.96 -3.30 -19.22
CA TYR A 39 -0.90 -3.34 -20.68
C TYR A 39 0.27 -4.21 -21.15
N PRO A 40 0.25 -5.53 -20.88
CA PRO A 40 1.33 -6.42 -21.31
C PRO A 40 1.49 -6.35 -22.84
N GLY A 41 2.74 -6.18 -23.30
CA GLY A 41 3.05 -6.04 -24.73
C GLY A 41 3.06 -4.59 -25.25
N VAL A 42 2.68 -3.60 -24.44
CA VAL A 42 2.78 -2.19 -24.80
C VAL A 42 4.06 -1.59 -24.20
N ALA A 43 4.92 -1.01 -25.05
CA ALA A 43 6.16 -0.37 -24.62
C ALA A 43 5.89 0.97 -23.91
N LEU A 44 5.60 0.90 -22.61
CA LEU A 44 5.27 2.06 -21.76
C LEU A 44 6.43 2.51 -20.86
N ASN A 45 7.36 1.61 -20.52
CA ASN A 45 8.47 1.94 -19.64
C ASN A 45 9.40 2.97 -20.30
N THR A 46 9.68 4.05 -19.59
CA THR A 46 10.61 5.11 -19.98
C THR A 46 11.43 5.54 -18.76
N ALA A 47 12.56 6.21 -18.98
CA ALA A 47 13.36 6.76 -17.88
C ALA A 47 12.54 7.78 -17.07
N VAL A 48 12.72 7.78 -15.75
CA VAL A 48 12.06 8.71 -14.81
C VAL A 48 13.01 9.87 -14.50
N ASP A 49 13.25 10.70 -15.51
CA ASP A 49 14.20 11.82 -15.45
C ASP A 49 13.53 13.20 -15.31
N GLY A 50 12.19 13.25 -15.36
CA GLY A 50 11.42 14.49 -15.32
C GLY A 50 11.51 15.31 -16.60
N VAL A 51 11.92 14.72 -17.73
CA VAL A 51 12.00 15.35 -19.05
C VAL A 51 11.05 14.65 -20.03
N TYR A 52 10.14 15.42 -20.63
CA TYR A 52 9.18 14.88 -21.58
C TYR A 52 9.82 14.83 -22.98
N GLY A 53 10.83 13.97 -23.12
CA GLY A 53 11.58 13.74 -24.35
C GLY A 53 10.91 12.74 -25.29
N ALA A 54 11.61 12.40 -26.38
CA ALA A 54 11.10 11.52 -27.44
C ALA A 54 10.62 10.15 -26.93
N ALA A 55 11.33 9.56 -25.95
CA ALA A 55 10.93 8.29 -25.34
C ALA A 55 9.59 8.40 -24.60
N THR A 56 9.39 9.46 -23.81
CA THR A 56 8.12 9.72 -23.09
C THR A 56 6.98 9.97 -24.08
N VAL A 57 7.22 10.76 -25.14
CA VAL A 57 6.24 10.99 -26.22
C VAL A 57 5.81 9.67 -26.84
N LEU A 58 6.76 8.81 -27.23
CA LEU A 58 6.47 7.51 -27.84
C LEU A 58 5.72 6.57 -26.90
N ALA A 59 6.10 6.52 -25.61
CA ALA A 59 5.40 5.72 -24.60
C ALA A 59 3.93 6.16 -24.44
N VAL A 60 3.68 7.47 -24.43
CA VAL A 60 2.32 8.02 -24.36
C VAL A 60 1.53 7.73 -25.63
N GLN A 61 2.15 7.84 -26.81
CA GLN A 61 1.54 7.44 -28.07
C GLN A 61 1.19 5.94 -28.10
N ASN A 62 2.06 5.08 -27.57
CA ASN A 62 1.79 3.65 -27.43
C ASN A 62 0.57 3.39 -26.54
N LEU A 63 0.49 4.08 -25.39
CA LEU A 63 -0.66 4.00 -24.49
C LEU A 63 -1.94 4.48 -25.18
N GLN A 64 -1.90 5.64 -25.84
CA GLN A 64 -3.04 6.20 -26.55
C GLN A 64 -3.56 5.23 -27.63
N ARG A 65 -2.66 4.62 -28.41
CA ARG A 65 -3.03 3.58 -29.38
C ARG A 65 -3.68 2.37 -28.70
N ALA A 66 -3.10 1.88 -27.61
CA ALA A 66 -3.66 0.77 -26.85
C ALA A 66 -5.05 1.09 -26.27
N LEU A 67 -5.32 2.35 -25.96
CA LEU A 67 -6.61 2.85 -25.46
C LEU A 67 -7.59 3.25 -26.57
N GLY A 68 -7.21 3.15 -27.85
CA GLY A 68 -8.03 3.63 -28.97
C GLY A 68 -8.26 5.16 -28.97
N LYS A 69 -7.34 5.93 -28.38
CA LYS A 69 -7.39 7.39 -28.29
C LYS A 69 -6.57 8.05 -29.42
N PRO A 70 -6.85 9.34 -29.76
CA PRO A 70 -5.99 10.11 -30.64
C PRO A 70 -4.53 10.08 -30.17
N THR A 71 -3.61 9.76 -31.09
CA THR A 71 -2.19 9.53 -30.79
C THR A 71 -1.40 10.84 -30.79
N THR A 72 -1.72 11.75 -29.87
CA THR A 72 -1.08 13.08 -29.78
C THR A 72 0.33 13.03 -29.18
N GLY A 73 0.62 12.03 -28.36
CA GLY A 73 1.83 11.99 -27.53
C GLY A 73 1.83 12.97 -26.36
N GLU A 74 0.73 13.70 -26.13
CA GLU A 74 0.54 14.59 -24.98
C GLU A 74 -0.24 13.86 -23.87
N THR A 75 0.08 14.19 -22.61
CA THR A 75 -0.65 13.70 -21.44
C THR A 75 -1.46 14.85 -20.83
N ASP A 76 -2.75 14.87 -21.13
CA ASP A 76 -3.72 15.75 -20.47
C ASP A 76 -4.25 15.11 -19.17
N GLN A 77 -5.08 15.85 -18.43
CA GLN A 77 -5.67 15.37 -17.19
C GLN A 77 -6.58 14.16 -17.39
N ALA A 78 -7.21 13.99 -18.56
CA ALA A 78 -8.11 12.86 -18.83
C ALA A 78 -7.33 11.55 -19.04
N LEU A 79 -6.24 11.61 -19.81
CA LEU A 79 -5.31 10.49 -19.95
C LEU A 79 -4.63 10.17 -18.62
N PHE A 80 -4.20 11.21 -17.87
CA PHE A 80 -3.60 11.01 -16.55
C PHE A 80 -4.58 10.39 -15.55
N ALA A 81 -5.87 10.76 -15.59
CA ALA A 81 -6.90 10.11 -14.78
C ALA A 81 -7.08 8.63 -15.13
N THR A 82 -6.82 8.22 -16.38
CA THR A 82 -6.83 6.81 -16.77
C THR A 82 -5.65 6.06 -16.15
N LEU A 83 -4.46 6.65 -16.20
CA LEU A 83 -3.25 6.09 -15.59
C LEU A 83 -3.36 5.92 -14.07
N THR A 84 -3.98 6.90 -13.40
CA THR A 84 -4.07 6.98 -11.93
C THR A 84 -5.33 6.33 -11.36
N ALA A 85 -6.24 5.84 -12.20
CA ALA A 85 -7.49 5.19 -11.79
C ALA A 85 -7.30 4.06 -10.76
N PRO A 86 -6.27 3.18 -10.85
CA PRO A 86 -6.06 2.15 -9.83
C PRO A 86 -5.83 2.72 -8.42
N LEU A 87 -5.07 3.82 -8.29
CA LEU A 87 -4.86 4.48 -7.01
C LEU A 87 -6.12 5.17 -6.51
N ARG A 88 -6.83 5.88 -7.38
CA ARG A 88 -8.12 6.50 -7.05
C ARG A 88 -9.09 5.45 -6.52
N ASN A 89 -9.30 4.35 -7.24
CA ASN A 89 -10.25 3.31 -6.89
C ASN A 89 -9.86 2.55 -5.61
N ALA A 90 -8.56 2.52 -5.27
CA ALA A 90 -8.10 1.96 -4.01
C ALA A 90 -8.49 2.82 -2.79
N TYR A 91 -8.47 4.15 -2.93
CA TYR A 91 -8.68 5.11 -1.83
C TYR A 91 -10.09 5.74 -1.75
N GLU A 92 -10.74 5.98 -2.89
CA GLU A 92 -12.03 6.67 -2.98
C GLU A 92 -13.19 5.66 -2.92
N LEU A 93 -13.34 5.04 -1.75
CA LEU A 93 -14.38 4.05 -1.49
C LEU A 93 -15.78 4.68 -1.51
N THR A 94 -16.72 4.02 -2.18
CA THR A 94 -18.14 4.44 -2.24
C THR A 94 -19.02 3.74 -1.21
N GLN A 95 -18.53 2.68 -0.56
CA GLN A 95 -19.28 1.88 0.40
C GLN A 95 -18.95 2.24 1.86
N SER A 96 -19.98 2.30 2.70
CA SER A 96 -19.84 2.32 4.16
C SER A 96 -19.87 0.90 4.72
N TYR A 97 -19.23 0.69 5.87
CA TYR A 97 -19.17 -0.62 6.52
C TYR A 97 -19.81 -0.56 7.90
N ARG A 98 -20.45 -1.66 8.32
CA ARG A 98 -21.01 -1.78 9.68
C ARG A 98 -20.00 -2.24 10.73
N SER A 99 -18.91 -2.88 10.28
CA SER A 99 -17.89 -3.48 11.16
C SER A 99 -16.51 -3.03 10.71
N LEU A 100 -15.71 -2.52 11.65
CA LEU A 100 -14.33 -2.11 11.38
C LEU A 100 -13.51 -3.28 10.83
N ARG A 101 -13.64 -4.46 11.46
CA ARG A 101 -12.97 -5.68 11.01
C ARG A 101 -13.29 -6.03 9.56
N THR A 102 -14.57 -5.97 9.19
CA THR A 102 -14.99 -6.24 7.80
C THR A 102 -14.41 -5.20 6.84
N ALA A 103 -14.43 -3.93 7.23
CA ALA A 103 -13.84 -2.84 6.45
C ALA A 103 -12.34 -3.07 6.20
N VAL A 104 -11.58 -3.40 7.25
CA VAL A 104 -10.12 -3.66 7.13
C VAL A 104 -9.82 -4.75 6.10
N VAL A 105 -10.50 -5.89 6.16
CA VAL A 105 -10.26 -7.00 5.22
C VAL A 105 -10.65 -6.64 3.79
N GLN A 106 -11.83 -6.04 3.61
CA GLN A 106 -12.32 -5.71 2.26
C GLN A 106 -11.52 -4.58 1.60
N ILE A 107 -11.09 -3.59 2.37
CA ILE A 107 -10.24 -2.49 1.89
C ILE A 107 -8.84 -3.01 1.56
N ALA A 108 -8.24 -3.85 2.40
CA ALA A 108 -6.96 -4.50 2.06
C ALA A 108 -7.06 -5.29 0.74
N ALA A 109 -8.15 -6.04 0.56
CA ALA A 109 -8.42 -6.77 -0.68
C ALA A 109 -8.63 -5.82 -1.88
N ASN A 110 -9.26 -4.66 -1.67
CA ASN A 110 -9.42 -3.64 -2.71
C ASN A 110 -8.07 -3.10 -3.18
N HIS A 111 -7.19 -2.73 -2.24
CA HIS A 111 -5.83 -2.32 -2.57
C HIS A 111 -5.09 -3.44 -3.33
N LEU A 112 -5.14 -4.69 -2.86
CA LEU A 112 -4.49 -5.82 -3.54
C LEU A 112 -4.94 -5.95 -5.02
N ARG A 113 -6.24 -5.79 -5.31
CA ARG A 113 -6.78 -5.88 -6.68
C ARG A 113 -6.24 -4.80 -7.62
N HIS A 114 -5.84 -3.65 -7.08
CA HIS A 114 -5.26 -2.55 -7.85
C HIS A 114 -3.73 -2.63 -7.98
N VAL A 115 -3.15 -3.75 -7.54
CA VAL A 115 -1.74 -4.12 -7.75
C VAL A 115 -0.73 -3.00 -7.40
N PRO A 116 -0.74 -2.42 -6.18
CA PRO A 116 0.26 -1.45 -5.76
C PRO A 116 1.68 -2.00 -5.93
N ARG A 117 2.55 -1.17 -6.51
CA ARG A 117 3.96 -1.45 -6.72
C ARG A 117 4.79 -0.22 -6.38
N GLU A 118 5.99 -0.46 -5.86
CA GLU A 118 7.02 0.56 -5.85
C GLU A 118 7.71 0.64 -7.22
N LEU A 119 8.44 1.72 -7.42
CA LEU A 119 9.37 1.88 -8.52
C LEU A 119 10.80 1.82 -8.00
N GLN A 120 11.71 1.49 -8.90
CA GLN A 120 13.14 1.49 -8.66
C GLN A 120 13.83 2.14 -9.85
N TYR A 121 14.55 3.24 -9.62
CA TYR A 121 15.34 3.94 -10.62
C TYR A 121 16.46 4.70 -9.92
N ASN A 122 17.54 5.01 -10.65
CA ASN A 122 18.72 5.72 -10.13
C ASN A 122 19.34 5.08 -8.87
N GLY A 123 19.30 3.75 -8.77
CA GLY A 123 19.84 3.01 -7.61
C GLY A 123 19.02 3.14 -6.32
N GLN A 124 17.84 3.75 -6.39
CA GLN A 124 16.92 3.89 -5.27
C GLN A 124 15.73 2.94 -5.40
N GLN A 125 15.12 2.60 -4.27
CA GLN A 125 13.96 1.72 -4.15
C GLN A 125 12.89 2.37 -3.26
N ASN A 126 11.75 1.70 -3.05
CA ASN A 126 10.60 2.26 -2.35
C ASN A 126 10.15 3.60 -2.96
N LEU A 127 10.17 3.75 -4.29
CA LEU A 127 9.80 5.00 -4.97
C LEU A 127 8.38 4.95 -5.54
N GLY A 128 7.88 6.12 -5.89
CA GLY A 128 6.73 6.26 -6.78
C GLY A 128 5.40 6.53 -6.07
N PRO A 129 4.33 6.69 -6.86
CA PRO A 129 3.08 7.27 -6.40
C PRO A 129 2.36 6.43 -5.33
N TRP A 130 2.43 5.10 -5.41
CA TRP A 130 1.87 4.23 -4.37
C TRP A 130 2.60 4.40 -3.04
N VAL A 131 3.94 4.42 -3.06
CA VAL A 131 4.74 4.59 -1.84
C VAL A 131 4.46 5.95 -1.22
N ARG A 132 4.49 7.06 -1.99
CA ARG A 132 4.14 8.39 -1.50
C ARG A 132 2.73 8.45 -0.93
N SER A 133 1.77 7.76 -1.55
CA SER A 133 0.38 7.69 -1.05
C SER A 133 0.28 6.99 0.31
N TYR A 134 1.07 5.93 0.53
CA TYR A 134 1.12 5.22 1.81
C TYR A 134 1.97 5.94 2.86
N CYS A 135 3.02 6.64 2.45
CA CYS A 135 4.03 7.25 3.31
C CYS A 135 3.89 8.78 3.42
N ASN A 136 2.67 9.30 3.30
CA ASN A 136 2.33 10.70 3.54
C ASN A 136 3.07 11.72 2.65
N GLY A 137 3.37 11.34 1.41
CA GLY A 137 4.06 12.16 0.41
C GLY A 137 5.56 11.85 0.28
N TYR A 138 6.11 11.00 1.14
CA TYR A 138 7.51 10.61 1.10
C TYR A 138 7.71 9.25 0.41
N ASP A 139 8.82 9.11 -0.29
CA ASP A 139 9.30 7.86 -0.89
C ASP A 139 10.83 7.85 -0.90
N GLY A 140 11.42 6.72 -1.30
CA GLY A 140 12.87 6.50 -1.31
C GLY A 140 13.31 5.42 -0.34
N THR A 141 14.59 5.02 -0.45
CA THR A 141 15.14 3.80 0.13
C THR A 141 14.85 3.62 1.63
N ASP A 142 14.78 4.70 2.40
CA ASP A 142 14.54 4.66 3.84
C ASP A 142 13.06 4.44 4.22
N PHE A 143 12.13 4.65 3.28
CA PHE A 143 10.70 4.57 3.52
C PHE A 143 10.13 3.18 3.27
N LYS A 144 10.47 2.23 4.14
CA LYS A 144 9.79 0.91 4.16
C LYS A 144 8.30 1.10 4.40
N TRP A 145 7.49 0.72 3.42
CA TRP A 145 6.11 1.18 3.34
C TRP A 145 5.05 0.15 3.78
N CYS A 146 5.46 -0.98 4.37
CA CYS A 146 4.54 -2.01 4.87
C CYS A 146 3.54 -1.45 5.89
N MET A 147 4.03 -0.69 6.88
CA MET A 147 3.19 -0.04 7.88
C MET A 147 2.42 1.17 7.30
N GLY A 148 2.96 1.84 6.29
CA GLY A 148 2.23 2.88 5.55
C GLY A 148 0.99 2.32 4.87
N PHE A 149 1.12 1.14 4.23
CA PHE A 149 0.01 0.40 3.64
C PHE A 149 -1.04 0.02 4.69
N VAL A 150 -0.63 -0.64 5.79
CA VAL A 150 -1.55 -1.04 6.86
C VAL A 150 -2.31 0.16 7.42
N GLN A 151 -1.64 1.28 7.66
CA GLN A 151 -2.29 2.49 8.16
C GLN A 151 -3.24 3.12 7.15
N SER A 152 -2.96 3.09 5.84
CA SER A 152 -3.93 3.53 4.83
C SER A 152 -5.20 2.68 4.84
N VAL A 153 -5.08 1.37 5.03
CA VAL A 153 -6.25 0.50 5.15
C VAL A 153 -7.02 0.81 6.43
N LEU A 154 -6.34 0.93 7.57
CA LEU A 154 -6.97 1.22 8.85
C LEU A 154 -7.61 2.62 8.89
N ASP A 155 -7.01 3.63 8.26
CA ASP A 155 -7.59 4.98 8.22
C ASP A 155 -8.85 5.04 7.36
N GLN A 156 -8.87 4.36 6.21
CA GLN A 156 -10.10 4.21 5.42
C GLN A 156 -11.16 3.39 6.17
N ALA A 157 -10.77 2.31 6.85
CA ALA A 157 -11.68 1.49 7.64
C ALA A 157 -12.27 2.29 8.81
N ALA A 158 -11.46 3.08 9.51
CA ALA A 158 -11.92 3.97 10.58
C ALA A 158 -12.89 5.01 10.02
N TYR A 159 -12.51 5.70 8.95
CA TYR A 159 -13.34 6.73 8.33
C TYR A 159 -14.71 6.19 7.88
N THR A 160 -14.73 5.04 7.18
CA THR A 160 -15.97 4.42 6.67
C THR A 160 -16.85 3.79 7.75
N THR A 161 -16.35 3.68 8.98
CA THR A 161 -17.10 3.24 10.16
C THR A 161 -17.34 4.35 11.18
N GLY A 162 -17.07 5.61 10.83
CA GLY A 162 -17.32 6.77 11.70
C GLY A 162 -16.35 6.90 12.89
N ARG A 163 -15.19 6.23 12.82
CA ARG A 163 -14.14 6.27 13.85
C ARG A 163 -12.97 7.14 13.40
N ARG A 164 -12.14 7.61 14.35
CA ARG A 164 -10.87 8.28 14.02
C ARG A 164 -9.75 7.26 14.04
N PHE A 165 -8.90 7.28 13.02
CA PHE A 165 -7.74 6.39 12.91
C PHE A 165 -6.83 6.44 14.14
N THR A 166 -6.56 7.64 14.67
CA THR A 166 -5.65 7.85 15.81
C THR A 166 -6.17 7.28 17.12
N ASP A 167 -7.48 7.00 17.22
CA ASP A 167 -8.04 6.30 18.39
C ASP A 167 -7.70 4.80 18.33
N LEU A 168 -7.48 4.26 17.13
CA LEU A 168 -7.11 2.87 16.91
C LEU A 168 -5.60 2.65 16.99
N MET A 169 -4.79 3.49 16.35
CA MET A 169 -3.34 3.24 16.22
C MET A 169 -2.54 4.56 16.15
N PRO A 170 -1.31 4.62 16.71
CA PRO A 170 -0.45 5.79 16.51
C PRO A 170 -0.12 5.98 15.02
N GLN A 171 -0.03 7.24 14.59
CA GLN A 171 0.36 7.60 13.24
C GLN A 171 1.89 7.49 13.08
N SER A 172 2.40 6.28 12.84
CA SER A 172 3.84 6.02 12.69
C SER A 172 4.12 4.93 11.67
N LEU A 173 5.07 5.15 10.76
CA LEU A 173 5.51 4.13 9.80
C LEU A 173 6.39 3.03 10.43
N SER A 174 6.75 3.16 11.72
CA SER A 174 7.54 2.16 12.44
C SER A 174 6.67 1.02 12.98
N CYS A 175 7.04 -0.21 12.63
CA CYS A 175 6.44 -1.40 13.23
C CYS A 175 6.67 -1.47 14.74
N ASP A 176 7.82 -1.00 15.24
CA ASP A 176 8.14 -0.96 16.67
C ASP A 176 7.26 0.00 17.46
N VAL A 177 7.00 1.19 16.91
CA VAL A 177 6.11 2.17 17.57
C VAL A 177 4.70 1.60 17.69
N VAL A 178 4.21 0.93 16.64
CA VAL A 178 2.89 0.30 16.65
C VAL A 178 2.85 -0.90 17.60
N GLY A 179 3.87 -1.77 17.57
CA GLY A 179 3.97 -2.93 18.46
C GLY A 179 4.03 -2.53 19.93
N THR A 180 4.89 -1.57 20.27
CA THR A 180 5.01 -1.01 21.63
C THR A 180 3.71 -0.39 22.11
N SER A 181 3.04 0.40 21.25
CA SER A 181 1.72 0.98 21.59
C SER A 181 0.67 -0.11 21.85
N ALA A 182 0.67 -1.16 21.03
CA ALA A 182 -0.26 -2.28 21.19
C ALA A 182 -0.03 -3.05 22.51
N GLU A 183 1.22 -3.20 22.94
CA GLU A 183 1.57 -3.78 24.25
C GLU A 183 1.06 -2.92 25.40
N GLN A 184 1.40 -1.63 25.40
CA GLN A 184 0.99 -0.68 26.43
C GLN A 184 -0.54 -0.64 26.58
N ARG A 185 -1.25 -0.72 25.45
CA ARG A 185 -2.72 -0.73 25.38
C ARG A 185 -3.34 -2.12 25.57
N LYS A 186 -2.54 -3.15 25.85
CA LYS A 186 -2.96 -4.56 26.05
C LYS A 186 -3.76 -5.14 24.87
N THR A 187 -3.50 -4.65 23.66
CA THR A 187 -4.15 -5.10 22.41
C THR A 187 -3.29 -6.07 21.60
N LEU A 188 -2.00 -6.19 21.94
CA LEU A 188 -1.10 -7.18 21.34
C LEU A 188 -1.42 -8.61 21.84
N ILE A 189 -1.39 -9.57 20.93
CA ILE A 189 -1.44 -11.00 21.16
C ILE A 189 -0.08 -11.58 20.74
N ARG A 190 0.65 -12.15 21.69
CA ARG A 190 1.99 -12.70 21.44
C ARG A 190 1.94 -14.03 20.69
N ASN A 191 2.98 -14.30 19.89
CA ASN A 191 3.15 -15.53 19.13
C ASN A 191 3.01 -16.79 19.99
N ALA A 192 3.53 -16.77 21.23
CA ALA A 192 3.39 -17.89 22.17
C ALA A 192 1.91 -18.20 22.49
N ALA A 193 1.09 -17.17 22.73
CA ALA A 193 -0.33 -17.33 22.97
C ALA A 193 -1.07 -17.78 21.69
N ILE A 194 -0.70 -17.23 20.53
CA ILE A 194 -1.25 -17.63 19.23
C ILE A 194 -0.98 -19.12 18.95
N ARG A 195 0.22 -19.61 19.26
CA ARG A 195 0.61 -21.01 19.10
C ARG A 195 -0.17 -21.95 20.01
N GLN A 196 -0.56 -21.50 21.21
CA GLN A 196 -1.38 -22.29 22.12
C GLN A 196 -2.85 -22.26 21.72
N ASN A 197 -3.35 -21.09 21.30
CA ASN A 197 -4.72 -20.91 20.87
C ASN A 197 -4.81 -19.96 19.66
N PRO A 198 -4.80 -20.50 18.42
CA PRO A 198 -4.91 -19.68 17.22
C PRO A 198 -6.22 -18.90 17.09
N SER A 199 -7.29 -19.32 17.80
CA SER A 199 -8.59 -18.63 17.75
C SER A 199 -8.58 -17.25 18.40
N LEU A 200 -7.50 -16.89 19.11
CA LEU A 200 -7.30 -15.54 19.63
C LEU A 200 -7.15 -14.49 18.53
N VAL A 201 -6.71 -14.91 17.33
CA VAL A 201 -6.49 -14.06 16.17
C VAL A 201 -7.64 -14.22 15.19
N GLN A 202 -8.06 -13.11 14.58
CA GLN A 202 -9.19 -13.08 13.65
C GLN A 202 -8.83 -12.33 12.36
N PRO A 203 -9.48 -12.65 11.22
CA PRO A 203 -9.37 -11.85 10.00
C PRO A 203 -9.60 -10.35 10.28
N GLY A 204 -8.72 -9.49 9.81
CA GLY A 204 -8.67 -8.05 10.07
C GLY A 204 -7.61 -7.65 11.09
N ASP A 205 -7.12 -8.58 11.92
CA ASP A 205 -6.02 -8.29 12.85
C ASP A 205 -4.72 -7.96 12.07
N VAL A 206 -3.92 -7.06 12.63
CA VAL A 206 -2.64 -6.64 12.05
C VAL A 206 -1.54 -7.53 12.61
N PHE A 207 -0.86 -8.30 11.77
CA PHE A 207 0.28 -9.08 12.24
C PHE A 207 1.54 -8.22 12.32
N LEU A 208 2.44 -8.59 13.22
CA LEU A 208 3.77 -8.02 13.32
C LEU A 208 4.81 -9.14 13.37
N LEU A 209 5.82 -9.07 12.51
CA LEU A 209 6.92 -10.04 12.46
C LEU A 209 8.10 -9.62 13.30
N ARG A 210 8.66 -10.59 14.03
CA ARG A 210 9.88 -10.45 14.82
C ARG A 210 10.95 -11.40 14.32
N ASN A 211 12.21 -11.01 14.48
CA ASN A 211 13.34 -11.86 14.09
C ASN A 211 13.42 -13.12 14.96
N THR A 212 13.21 -12.95 16.27
CA THR A 212 13.23 -14.05 17.24
C THR A 212 12.17 -13.83 18.31
N ALA A 213 11.85 -14.89 19.06
CA ALA A 213 10.93 -14.82 20.19
C ALA A 213 11.51 -14.05 21.40
N ALA A 214 12.80 -13.71 21.38
CA ALA A 214 13.45 -12.88 22.40
C ALA A 214 13.55 -11.40 22.01
N SER A 215 13.62 -11.08 20.71
CA SER A 215 13.74 -9.69 20.23
C SER A 215 12.49 -8.89 20.54
N ALA A 216 12.62 -7.66 21.03
CA ALA A 216 11.48 -6.76 21.21
C ALA A 216 11.08 -6.02 19.92
N ASP A 217 11.82 -6.24 18.82
CA ASP A 217 11.69 -5.43 17.60
C ASP A 217 10.84 -6.14 16.55
N TRP A 218 9.93 -5.38 15.93
CA TRP A 218 9.13 -5.79 14.80
C TRP A 218 9.62 -5.10 13.53
N TYR A 219 9.84 -5.89 12.47
CA TYR A 219 10.44 -5.37 11.24
C TYR A 219 9.48 -5.35 10.04
N HIS A 220 8.33 -6.02 10.14
CA HIS A 220 7.36 -6.10 9.04
C HIS A 220 5.94 -6.38 9.54
N THR A 221 4.96 -6.00 8.73
CA THR A 221 3.54 -6.07 9.09
C THR A 221 2.64 -6.32 7.88
N GLY A 222 1.40 -6.63 8.16
CA GLY A 222 0.32 -6.74 7.19
C GLY A 222 -0.99 -7.09 7.88
N ILE A 223 -2.01 -7.37 7.08
CA ILE A 223 -3.36 -7.66 7.57
C ILE A 223 -3.63 -9.14 7.40
N ILE A 224 -4.07 -9.80 8.47
CA ILE A 224 -4.51 -11.19 8.42
C ILE A 224 -5.89 -11.23 7.77
N THR A 225 -6.09 -12.06 6.75
CA THR A 225 -7.38 -12.21 6.04
C THR A 225 -8.04 -13.56 6.30
N ARG A 226 -7.26 -14.56 6.73
CA ARG A 226 -7.78 -15.87 7.11
C ARG A 226 -6.87 -16.55 8.14
N VAL A 227 -7.45 -17.36 9.02
CA VAL A 227 -6.73 -18.24 9.94
C VAL A 227 -7.12 -19.67 9.61
N VAL A 228 -6.15 -20.51 9.26
CA VAL A 228 -6.37 -21.91 8.86
C VAL A 228 -5.27 -22.78 9.44
N GLY A 229 -5.63 -23.65 10.40
CA GLY A 229 -4.67 -24.50 11.10
C GLY A 229 -3.52 -23.68 11.70
N ASP A 230 -2.29 -24.02 11.32
CA ASP A 230 -1.06 -23.34 11.76
C ASP A 230 -0.63 -22.15 10.88
N CYS A 231 -1.52 -21.70 9.99
CA CYS A 231 -1.23 -20.68 9.00
C CYS A 231 -2.20 -19.49 9.05
N PHE A 232 -1.68 -18.33 8.65
CA PHE A 232 -2.44 -17.15 8.30
C PHE A 232 -2.36 -16.93 6.79
N GLU A 233 -3.48 -16.54 6.19
CA GLU A 233 -3.45 -15.79 4.95
C GLU A 233 -3.39 -14.31 5.28
N THR A 234 -2.59 -13.56 4.52
CA THR A 234 -2.29 -12.16 4.80
C THR A 234 -2.31 -11.32 3.52
N ILE A 235 -2.51 -10.02 3.66
CA ILE A 235 -2.24 -9.00 2.62
C ILE A 235 -1.24 -8.00 3.19
N GLU A 236 -0.17 -7.74 2.44
CA GLU A 236 1.01 -7.04 2.96
C GLU A 236 1.56 -6.10 1.89
N GLY A 237 1.93 -4.87 2.29
CA GLY A 237 2.70 -3.95 1.46
C GLY A 237 4.19 -4.12 1.68
N ASN A 238 5.00 -3.58 0.77
CA ASN A 238 6.47 -3.68 0.78
C ASN A 238 6.97 -5.13 0.95
N THR A 239 6.35 -6.08 0.23
CA THR A 239 6.78 -7.48 0.22
C THR A 239 6.95 -7.97 -1.21
N ASP A 240 7.54 -9.15 -1.36
CA ASP A 240 7.82 -9.80 -2.65
C ASP A 240 7.37 -11.27 -2.61
N GLN A 241 7.70 -12.06 -3.63
CA GLN A 241 7.41 -13.50 -3.63
C GLN A 241 8.20 -14.25 -2.54
N GLY A 242 9.44 -13.83 -2.24
CA GLY A 242 10.33 -14.45 -1.24
C GLY A 242 9.97 -14.17 0.21
N GLY A 243 9.19 -13.12 0.48
CA GLY A 243 8.82 -12.68 1.84
C GLY A 243 9.80 -11.71 2.48
N SER A 244 10.60 -11.00 1.67
CA SER A 244 11.46 -9.92 2.12
C SER A 244 10.64 -8.79 2.78
N SER A 245 11.26 -8.10 3.74
CA SER A 245 10.75 -6.87 4.36
C SER A 245 10.97 -5.60 3.52
N ASN A 246 11.64 -5.75 2.37
CA ASN A 246 11.80 -4.75 1.32
C ASN A 246 11.41 -5.46 0.02
N GLY A 247 10.21 -5.19 -0.47
CA GLY A 247 9.66 -5.91 -1.60
C GLY A 247 8.82 -5.02 -2.49
N ILE A 248 8.53 -5.53 -3.68
CA ILE A 248 8.15 -4.70 -4.81
C ILE A 248 6.68 -4.21 -4.80
N GLY A 249 5.85 -4.64 -3.85
CA GLY A 249 4.41 -4.38 -3.94
C GLY A 249 3.54 -4.87 -2.81
N VAL A 250 2.22 -4.72 -3.02
CA VAL A 250 1.20 -5.36 -2.19
C VAL A 250 0.90 -6.76 -2.73
N PHE A 251 0.95 -7.77 -1.86
CA PHE A 251 0.71 -9.17 -2.19
C PHE A 251 -0.11 -9.89 -1.13
N ALA A 252 -0.85 -10.92 -1.56
CA ALA A 252 -1.38 -11.92 -0.65
C ALA A 252 -0.32 -12.98 -0.34
N ARG A 253 -0.22 -13.43 0.91
CA ARG A 253 0.75 -14.45 1.34
C ARG A 253 0.11 -15.47 2.27
N THR A 254 0.76 -16.63 2.38
CA THR A 254 0.50 -17.61 3.44
C THR A 254 1.69 -17.63 4.38
N ARG A 255 1.45 -17.42 5.68
CA ARG A 255 2.47 -17.41 6.73
C ARG A 255 2.19 -18.50 7.75
N ASN A 256 3.19 -19.31 8.05
CA ASN A 256 3.08 -20.31 9.10
C ASN A 256 3.62 -19.74 10.43
N PHE A 257 2.75 -19.55 11.43
CA PHE A 257 3.12 -18.94 12.71
C PHE A 257 3.86 -19.89 13.66
N ARG A 258 4.06 -21.16 13.28
CA ARG A 258 5.00 -22.09 13.93
C ARG A 258 6.43 -21.91 13.42
N LYS A 259 6.60 -21.51 12.16
CA LYS A 259 7.92 -21.28 11.54
C LYS A 259 8.43 -19.85 11.74
N SER A 260 7.53 -18.86 11.75
CA SER A 260 7.88 -17.46 12.01
C SER A 260 7.36 -17.00 13.37
N VAL A 261 8.01 -15.98 13.95
CA VAL A 261 7.53 -15.33 15.17
C VAL A 261 6.58 -14.20 14.77
N ILE A 262 5.29 -14.48 14.86
CA ILE A 262 4.20 -13.59 14.45
C ILE A 262 3.39 -13.21 15.70
N ASP A 263 3.44 -11.94 16.07
CA ASP A 263 2.50 -11.33 17.02
C ASP A 263 1.32 -10.73 16.23
N ALA A 264 0.22 -10.41 16.89
CA ALA A 264 -0.95 -9.79 16.26
C ALA A 264 -1.54 -8.67 17.12
N VAL A 265 -1.83 -7.51 16.52
CA VAL A 265 -2.63 -6.44 17.12
C VAL A 265 -4.10 -6.72 16.85
N SER A 266 -4.89 -6.90 17.91
CA SER A 266 -6.30 -7.29 17.79
C SER A 266 -7.19 -6.09 17.51
N ILE A 267 -7.91 -6.11 16.37
CA ILE A 267 -8.88 -5.06 16.04
C ILE A 267 -10.02 -5.01 17.05
N SER A 268 -10.53 -6.17 17.49
CA SER A 268 -11.60 -6.21 18.48
C SER A 268 -11.20 -5.59 19.82
N LYS A 269 -9.96 -5.81 20.26
CA LYS A 269 -9.46 -5.16 21.48
C LYS A 269 -9.30 -3.65 21.29
N LEU A 270 -8.86 -3.21 20.11
CA LEU A 270 -8.78 -1.78 19.80
C LEU A 270 -10.17 -1.11 19.81
N GLU A 271 -11.18 -1.74 19.21
CA GLU A 271 -12.56 -1.24 19.22
C GLU A 271 -13.13 -1.15 20.63
N ALA A 272 -12.84 -2.13 21.49
CA ALA A 272 -13.31 -2.15 22.87
C ALA A 272 -12.72 -1.02 23.73
N LEU A 273 -11.58 -0.42 23.35
CA LEU A 273 -10.99 0.71 24.06
C LEU A 273 -11.64 2.06 23.72
N ILE A 274 -12.44 2.11 22.66
CA ILE A 274 -12.98 3.36 22.08
C ILE A 274 -14.51 3.32 21.94
N SER A 275 -15.14 2.29 22.48
CA SER A 275 -16.60 2.13 22.58
C SER A 275 -17.04 2.57 23.97
#